data_AF-A0A958RKH6-F1
#
_entry.id   AF-A0A958RKH6-F1
#
_cell.length_a   1.000
_cell.length_b   1.000
_cell.length_c   1.000
_cell.angle_alpha   90.00
_cell.angle_beta   90.00
_cell.angle_gamma   90.00
#
_symmetry.space_group_name_H-M   'P 1'
#
loop_
_entity.id
_entity.type
_entity.pdbx_description
1 polymer ?
#
loop_
_entity_poly.entity_id
_entity_poly.type
_entity_poly.pdbx_seq_one_letter_code
_entity_poly.pdbx_strand_id
1 'polypeptide(L)'
;MTFSDVLASVKEAIAEFAVLNHPFYQDWNKGLLNREVLQEYAVGYYPHVKAFPQYMSRLHSICPTDSGRQMLLRNLNDEEQG
;
A
#
# COMPACT_ATOMS: atom_id res chain seq x y z
N MET A 1 0.44 -23.81 15.03
CA MET A 1 0.28 -22.80 13.97
C MET A 1 1.56 -22.81 13.15
N THR A 2 1.47 -23.29 11.91
CA THR A 2 2.55 -23.33 10.92
C THR A 2 2.57 -22.03 10.12
N PHE A 3 3.64 -21.79 9.35
CA PHE A 3 3.67 -20.69 8.38
C PHE A 3 2.49 -20.75 7.40
N SER A 4 2.11 -21.96 6.97
CA SER A 4 0.96 -22.16 6.07
C SER A 4 -0.35 -21.72 6.72
N ASP A 5 -0.53 -21.99 8.02
CA ASP A 5 -1.73 -21.60 8.75
C ASP A 5 -1.83 -20.07 8.86
N VAL A 6 -0.71 -19.39 9.15
CA VAL A 6 -0.65 -17.92 9.19
C VAL A 6 -0.95 -17.32 7.82
N LEU A 7 -0.33 -17.87 6.77
CA LEU A 7 -0.53 -17.39 5.41
C LEU A 7 -1.98 -17.55 4.96
N ALA A 8 -2.63 -18.67 5.31
CA ALA A 8 -4.04 -18.89 5.04
C ALA A 8 -4.92 -17.85 5.74
N SER A 9 -4.69 -17.60 7.03
CA SER A 9 -5.44 -16.61 7.81
C SER A 9 -5.30 -15.19 7.25
N VAL A 10 -4.09 -14.78 6.84
CA VAL A 10 -3.86 -13.48 6.20
C VAL A 10 -4.62 -13.38 4.88
N LYS A 11 -4.63 -14.45 4.07
CA LYS A 11 -5.37 -14.47 2.80
C LYS A 11 -6.88 -14.37 3.01
N GLU A 12 -7.42 -15.06 4.02
CA GLU A 12 -8.85 -14.98 4.37
C GLU A 12 -9.23 -13.56 4.79
N ALA A 13 -8.42 -12.90 5.63
CA ALA A 13 -8.66 -11.52 6.03
C ALA A 13 -8.59 -10.54 4.83
N ILE A 14 -7.63 -10.73 3.92
CA ILE A 14 -7.55 -9.92 2.69
C ILE A 14 -8.78 -10.15 1.80
N ALA A 15 -9.26 -11.39 1.70
CA ALA A 15 -10.43 -11.71 0.88
C ALA A 15 -11.71 -11.06 1.41
N GLU A 16 -11.89 -11.00 2.74
CA GLU A 16 -13.02 -10.32 3.39
C GLU A 16 -13.03 -8.81 3.08
N PHE A 17 -11.87 -8.17 3.15
CA PHE A 17 -11.72 -6.72 2.94
C PHE A 17 -11.09 -6.38 1.58
N ALA A 18 -11.34 -7.20 0.57
CA ALA A 18 -10.73 -7.07 -0.75
C ALA A 18 -11.14 -5.75 -1.42
N VAL A 19 -10.28 -4.73 -1.30
CA VAL A 19 -10.55 -3.37 -1.77
C VAL A 19 -10.89 -3.31 -3.27
N LEU A 20 -10.32 -4.22 -4.06
CA LEU A 20 -10.56 -4.32 -5.50
C LEU A 20 -11.99 -4.76 -5.84
N ASN A 21 -12.73 -5.38 -4.91
CA ASN A 21 -14.14 -5.73 -5.11
C ASN A 21 -15.08 -4.55 -4.85
N HIS A 22 -14.58 -3.45 -4.28
CA HIS A 22 -15.40 -2.27 -4.03
C HIS A 22 -15.84 -1.61 -5.35
N PRO A 23 -17.11 -1.15 -5.49
CA PRO A 23 -17.63 -0.55 -6.72
C PRO A 23 -16.75 0.55 -7.30
N PHE A 24 -16.17 1.42 -6.46
CA PHE A 24 -15.22 2.46 -6.87
C PHE A 24 -14.06 1.91 -7.72
N TYR A 25 -13.39 0.84 -7.28
CA TYR A 25 -12.25 0.27 -8.01
C TYR A 25 -12.68 -0.50 -9.25
N GLN A 26 -13.90 -1.07 -9.25
CA GLN A 26 -14.48 -1.68 -10.44
C GLN A 26 -14.77 -0.64 -11.53
N ASP A 27 -15.33 0.51 -11.14
CA ASP A 27 -15.61 1.62 -12.05
C ASP A 27 -14.33 2.32 -12.52
N TRP A 28 -13.33 2.47 -11.64
CA TRP A 28 -11.98 2.94 -12.01
C TRP A 28 -11.39 2.08 -13.13
N ASN A 29 -11.36 0.76 -12.95
CA ASN A 29 -10.79 -0.17 -13.93
C ASN A 29 -11.52 -0.16 -15.27
N LYS A 30 -12.82 0.17 -15.27
CA LYS A 30 -13.63 0.32 -16.48
C LYS A 30 -13.53 1.72 -17.10
N GLY A 31 -12.82 2.66 -16.48
CA GLY A 31 -12.73 4.05 -16.93
C GLY A 31 -14.03 4.83 -16.77
N LEU A 32 -14.89 4.45 -15.83
CA LEU A 32 -16.23 5.05 -15.64
C LEU A 32 -16.27 6.20 -14.64
N LEU A 33 -15.16 6.46 -13.93
CA LEU A 33 -15.09 7.56 -12.97
C LEU A 33 -15.05 8.91 -13.69
N ASN A 34 -15.90 9.83 -13.27
CA ASN A 34 -15.83 11.21 -13.73
C ASN A 34 -14.71 11.97 -13.01
N ARG A 35 -14.43 13.17 -13.50
CA ARG A 35 -13.33 14.00 -12.99
C ARG A 35 -13.52 14.40 -11.54
N GLU A 36 -14.75 14.72 -11.14
CA GLU A 36 -15.08 15.16 -9.79
C GLU A 36 -14.77 14.05 -8.76
N VAL A 37 -15.14 12.81 -9.06
CA VAL A 37 -14.81 11.64 -8.22
C VAL A 37 -13.30 11.39 -8.14
N LEU A 38 -12.57 11.57 -9.25
CA LEU A 38 -11.11 11.43 -9.25
C LEU A 38 -10.42 12.53 -8.43
N GLN A 39 -10.95 13.75 -8.44
CA GLN A 39 -10.45 14.85 -7.62
C GLN A 39 -10.62 14.56 -6.13
N GLU A 40 -11.81 14.09 -5.72
CA GLU A 40 -12.07 13.71 -4.34
C GLU A 40 -11.14 12.58 -3.88
N TYR A 41 -10.94 11.55 -4.72
CA TYR A 41 -9.98 10.50 -4.46
C TYR A 41 -8.56 11.05 -4.27
N ALA A 42 -8.10 11.94 -5.15
CA ALA A 42 -6.76 12.51 -5.08
C ALA A 42 -6.55 13.30 -3.78
N VAL A 43 -7.56 14.07 -3.32
CA VAL A 43 -7.51 14.81 -2.06
C VAL A 43 -7.32 13.87 -0.86
N GLY A 44 -8.01 12.73 -0.85
CA GLY A 44 -7.89 11.74 0.22
C GLY A 44 -6.61 10.90 0.14
N TYR A 45 -6.17 10.55 -1.06
CA TYR A 45 -5.07 9.61 -1.28
C TYR A 45 -3.69 10.26 -1.26
N TYR A 46 -3.53 11.46 -1.83
CA TYR A 46 -2.24 12.13 -1.93
C TYR A 46 -1.50 12.33 -0.60
N PRO A 47 -2.16 12.69 0.53
CA PRO A 47 -1.48 12.79 1.82
C PRO A 47 -0.79 11.48 2.24
N HIS A 48 -1.37 10.33 1.90
CA HIS A 48 -0.75 9.03 2.20
C HIS A 48 0.51 8.81 1.36
N VAL A 49 0.45 9.09 0.05
CA VAL A 49 1.61 9.01 -0.85
C VAL A 49 2.73 9.93 -0.35
N LYS A 50 2.40 11.17 -0.02
CA LYS A 50 3.37 12.15 0.50
C LYS A 50 4.02 11.72 1.81
N ALA A 51 3.30 11.04 2.68
CA ALA A 51 3.82 10.56 3.96
C ALA A 51 4.58 9.22 3.86
N PHE A 52 4.41 8.49 2.76
CA PHE A 52 4.93 7.13 2.60
C PHE A 52 6.46 7.01 2.75
N PRO A 53 7.29 7.90 2.16
CA PRO A 53 8.74 7.86 2.37
C PRO A 53 9.13 7.98 3.85
N GLN A 54 8.42 8.80 4.62
CA GLN A 54 8.69 8.95 6.06
C GLN A 54 8.40 7.66 6.83
N TYR A 55 7.35 6.93 6.44
CA TYR A 55 7.05 5.62 7.03
C TYR A 55 8.16 4.61 6.71
N MET A 56 8.64 4.57 5.47
CA MET A 56 9.75 3.70 5.06
C MET A 56 11.04 4.03 5.81
N SER A 57 11.37 5.31 5.94
CA SER A 57 12.53 5.79 6.70
C SER A 57 12.47 5.35 8.18
N ARG A 58 11.29 5.48 8.81
CA ARG A 58 11.09 5.02 10.19
C ARG A 58 11.29 3.52 10.32
N LEU A 59 10.66 2.72 9.45
CA LEU A 59 10.81 1.25 9.46
C LEU A 59 12.25 0.83 9.24
N HIS A 60 12.96 1.48 8.32
CA HIS A 60 14.38 1.25 8.07
C HIS A 60 15.22 1.44 9.34
N SER A 61 14.98 2.53 10.08
CA SER A 61 15.77 2.88 11.28
C SER A 61 15.66 1.85 12.43
N ILE A 62 14.53 1.13 12.51
CA ILE A 62 14.27 0.15 13.58
C ILE A 62 14.41 -1.30 13.11
N CYS A 63 14.72 -1.54 11.83
CA CYS A 63 14.80 -2.89 11.29
C CYS A 63 16.08 -3.59 11.78
N PRO A 64 15.96 -4.75 12.46
CA PRO A 64 17.09 -5.39 13.12
C PRO A 64 18.05 -6.08 12.15
N THR A 65 17.61 -6.40 10.93
CA THR A 65 18.41 -7.17 9.97
C THR A 65 19.00 -6.28 8.87
N ASP A 66 20.24 -6.56 8.50
CA ASP A 66 20.93 -5.84 7.42
C ASP A 66 20.22 -6.02 6.09
N SER A 67 19.78 -7.24 5.78
CA SER A 67 19.03 -7.54 4.56
C SER A 67 17.69 -6.80 4.49
N GLY A 68 16.98 -6.71 5.62
CA GLY A 68 15.74 -5.96 5.73
C GLY A 68 15.95 -4.46 5.54
N ARG A 69 17.01 -3.89 6.16
CA ARG A 69 17.39 -2.49 5.95
C ARG A 69 17.74 -2.20 4.49
N GLN A 70 18.52 -3.04 3.83
CA GLN A 70 18.85 -2.84 2.41
C GLN A 70 17.62 -2.88 1.51
N MET A 71 16.65 -3.76 1.79
CA MET A 71 15.37 -3.79 1.08
C MET A 71 14.56 -2.50 1.31
N LEU A 72 14.40 -2.07 2.56
CA LEU A 72 13.65 -0.86 2.91
C LEU A 72 14.31 0.40 2.34
N LEU A 73 15.64 0.46 2.31
CA LEU A 73 16.40 1.57 1.73
C LEU A 73 16.18 1.69 0.22
N ARG A 74 16.13 0.57 -0.51
CA ARG A 74 15.80 0.58 -1.94
C ARG A 74 14.41 1.15 -2.18
N ASN A 75 13.41 0.65 -1.46
CA ASN A 75 12.05 1.17 -1.57
C ASN A 75 12.00 2.66 -1.22
N LEU A 76 12.64 3.08 -0.12
CA LEU A 76 12.69 4.49 0.25
C LEU A 76 13.28 5.36 -0.86
N ASN A 77 14.39 4.92 -1.45
CA ASN A 77 15.03 5.65 -2.55
C ASN A 77 14.11 5.77 -3.77
N ASP A 78 13.36 4.73 -4.11
CA ASP A 78 12.40 4.75 -5.22
C ASP A 78 11.26 5.75 -4.93
N GLU A 79 10.73 5.76 -3.70
CA GLU A 79 9.62 6.64 -3.31
C GLU A 79 10.02 8.12 -3.20
N GLU A 80 11.25 8.43 -2.78
CA GLU A 80 11.78 9.82 -2.75
C GLU A 80 12.16 10.35 -4.14
N GLN A 81 12.41 9.45 -5.10
CA GLN A 81 12.77 9.80 -6.48
C GLN A 81 11.59 9.77 -7.45
N GLY A 82 10.37 9.49 -6.95
CA GLY A 82 9.14 9.28 -7.72
C GLY A 82 8.96 10.14 -8.97
#